data_AF-A0A0C9QYL5-F1
#
_entry.id   AF-A0A0C9QYL5-F1
#
_cell.length_a   1.000
_cell.length_b   1.000
_cell.length_c   1.000
_cell.angle_alpha   90.00
_cell.angle_beta   90.00
_cell.angle_gamma   90.00
#
_symmetry.space_group_name_H-M   'P 1'
#
loop_
_entity.id
_entity.type
_entity.pdbx_description
1 polymer ?
#
loop_
_entity_poly.entity_id
_entity_poly.type
_entity_poly.pdbx_seq_one_letter_code
_entity_poly.pdbx_strand_id
1 'polypeptide(L)'
;MVLVVNGVLQEEPPADSRSLYLAHPVYRESAAQLHSMPAKLVGPVGLLYVQQREMAATLPHDKNVSILGSDDMTTCIIVVVKHSGSGAVALAHLDGAGAEDAATAMVQRVTELAMGFPEGRIELQLVGGYSDPRNYSEELFFQYSFDVPQATY
;
A
#
# COMPACT_ATOMS: atom_id res chain seq x y z
N MET A 1 5.19 11.42 -8.58
CA MET A 1 5.34 9.97 -8.71
C MET A 1 4.42 9.54 -9.82
N VAL A 2 4.91 8.70 -10.73
CA VAL A 2 4.09 8.12 -11.80
C VAL A 2 3.83 6.67 -11.45
N LEU A 3 2.60 6.20 -11.61
CA LEU A 3 2.29 4.78 -11.38
C LEU A 3 2.84 3.97 -12.56
N VAL A 4 3.66 2.98 -12.24
CA VAL A 4 4.23 2.05 -13.22
C VAL A 4 3.69 0.67 -12.92
N VAL A 5 2.93 0.12 -13.85
CA VAL A 5 2.36 -1.22 -13.75
C VAL A 5 3.11 -2.13 -14.72
N ASN A 6 3.79 -3.16 -14.20
CA ASN A 6 4.63 -4.08 -14.99
C ASN A 6 5.64 -3.37 -15.91
N GLY A 7 6.22 -2.27 -15.46
CA GLY A 7 7.16 -1.48 -16.27
C GLY A 7 6.50 -0.56 -17.31
N VAL A 8 5.16 -0.59 -17.41
CA VAL A 8 4.38 0.31 -18.27
C VAL A 8 3.90 1.50 -17.45
N LEU A 9 4.30 2.69 -17.87
CA LEU A 9 3.79 3.95 -17.34
C LEU A 9 2.29 4.04 -17.56
N GLN A 10 1.53 4.32 -16.51
CA GLN A 10 0.10 4.59 -16.62
C GLN A 10 -0.10 6.10 -16.85
N GLU A 11 -0.51 6.48 -18.06
CA GLU A 11 -0.77 7.88 -18.41
C GLU A 11 -2.12 8.37 -17.87
N GLU A 12 -3.12 7.48 -17.85
CA GLU A 12 -4.45 7.74 -17.32
C GLU A 12 -4.84 6.64 -16.31
N PRO A 13 -5.57 6.97 -15.24
CA PRO A 13 -6.15 5.96 -14.37
C PRO A 13 -7.18 5.13 -15.15
N PRO A 14 -7.23 3.80 -14.97
CA PRO A 14 -8.30 2.99 -15.53
C PRO A 14 -9.66 3.44 -14.97
N ALA A 15 -10.73 3.23 -15.73
CA ALA A 15 -12.06 3.70 -15.35
C ALA A 15 -12.61 3.00 -14.09
N ASP A 16 -12.23 1.74 -13.87
CA ASP A 16 -12.64 0.92 -12.73
C ASP A 16 -11.60 -0.21 -12.48
N SER A 17 -11.69 -0.83 -11.30
CA SER A 17 -10.80 -1.90 -10.85
C SER A 17 -10.88 -3.11 -11.78
N ARG A 18 -12.05 -3.37 -12.36
CA ARG A 18 -12.24 -4.41 -13.38
C ARG A 18 -11.37 -4.15 -14.62
N SER A 19 -11.35 -2.93 -15.12
CA SER A 19 -10.56 -2.51 -16.27
C SER A 19 -9.06 -2.62 -15.96
N LEU A 20 -8.65 -2.27 -14.75
CA LEU A 20 -7.28 -2.48 -14.27
C LEU A 20 -6.88 -3.97 -14.34
N TYR A 21 -7.71 -4.87 -13.81
CA TYR A 21 -7.42 -6.31 -13.84
C TYR A 21 -7.44 -6.91 -15.24
N LEU A 22 -8.27 -6.39 -16.15
CA LEU A 22 -8.29 -6.82 -17.55
C LEU A 22 -7.03 -6.37 -18.29
N ALA A 23 -6.57 -5.13 -18.06
CA ALA A 23 -5.34 -4.60 -18.64
C ALA A 23 -4.08 -5.26 -18.05
N HIS A 24 -4.13 -5.66 -16.78
CA HIS A 24 -2.98 -6.21 -16.06
C HIS A 24 -3.32 -7.51 -15.29
N PRO A 25 -3.42 -8.66 -15.99
CA PRO A 25 -3.82 -9.93 -15.39
C PRO A 25 -2.93 -10.42 -14.23
N VAL A 26 -1.67 -9.96 -14.14
CA VAL A 26 -0.75 -10.31 -13.04
C VAL A 26 -1.33 -9.98 -11.65
N TYR A 27 -2.15 -8.93 -11.56
CA TYR A 27 -2.76 -8.55 -10.28
C TYR A 27 -3.86 -9.52 -9.88
N ARG A 28 -4.57 -10.11 -10.85
CA ARG A 28 -5.54 -11.17 -10.58
C ARG A 28 -4.84 -12.41 -10.02
N GLU A 29 -3.69 -12.78 -10.59
CA GLU A 29 -2.89 -13.91 -10.11
C GLU A 29 -2.33 -13.67 -8.72
N SER A 30 -1.75 -12.49 -8.48
CA SER A 30 -1.21 -12.10 -7.17
C SER A 30 -2.30 -12.01 -6.10
N ALA A 31 -3.48 -11.45 -6.44
CA ALA A 31 -4.63 -11.44 -5.56
C ALA A 31 -5.14 -12.86 -5.26
N ALA A 32 -5.23 -13.74 -6.27
CA ALA A 32 -5.63 -15.13 -6.07
C ALA A 32 -4.67 -15.88 -5.13
N GLN A 33 -3.36 -15.63 -5.24
CA GLN A 33 -2.37 -16.17 -4.31
C GLN A 33 -2.62 -15.66 -2.89
N LEU A 34 -2.79 -14.35 -2.69
CA LEU A 34 -3.08 -13.77 -1.38
C LEU A 34 -4.37 -14.35 -0.77
N HIS A 35 -5.45 -14.46 -1.55
CA HIS A 35 -6.72 -15.04 -1.11
C HIS A 35 -6.62 -16.54 -0.75
N SER A 36 -5.66 -17.26 -1.33
CA SER A 36 -5.44 -18.68 -1.02
C SER A 36 -4.66 -18.90 0.28
N MET A 37 -4.02 -17.86 0.82
CA MET A 37 -3.25 -17.97 2.05
C MET A 37 -4.19 -18.10 3.25
N PRO A 38 -4.02 -19.12 4.12
CA PRO A 38 -4.80 -19.23 5.34
C PRO A 38 -4.47 -18.07 6.29
N ALA A 39 -5.49 -17.51 6.93
CA ALA A 39 -5.31 -16.49 7.94
C ALA A 39 -4.39 -17.00 9.06
N LYS A 40 -3.38 -16.21 9.41
CA LYS A 40 -2.40 -16.56 10.45
C LYS A 40 -2.66 -15.72 11.69
N LEU A 41 -2.77 -16.38 12.84
CA LEU A 41 -2.74 -15.69 14.13
C LEU A 41 -1.32 -15.16 14.38
N VAL A 42 -1.18 -13.84 14.48
CA VAL A 42 0.09 -13.17 14.77
C VAL A 42 0.11 -12.77 16.24
N GLY A 43 1.12 -13.24 16.98
CA GLY A 43 1.31 -12.87 18.38
C GLY A 43 1.94 -11.47 18.55
N PRO A 44 1.99 -10.93 19.78
CA PRO A 44 2.43 -9.56 20.03
C PRO A 44 3.95 -9.35 19.89
N VAL A 45 4.74 -10.42 19.88
CA VAL A 45 6.21 -10.32 19.86
C VAL A 45 6.68 -9.73 18.53
N GLY A 46 7.28 -8.54 18.59
CA GLY A 46 7.79 -7.85 17.40
C GLY A 46 6.71 -7.32 16.46
N LEU A 47 5.44 -7.31 16.88
CA LEU A 47 4.32 -6.75 16.14
C LEU A 47 4.12 -5.28 16.51
N LEU A 48 4.14 -4.41 15.51
CA LEU A 48 3.57 -3.07 15.60
C LEU A 48 2.22 -3.08 14.87
N TYR A 49 1.16 -3.11 15.66
CA TYR A 49 -0.21 -3.06 15.16
C TYR A 49 -0.58 -1.60 14.84
N VAL A 50 -1.14 -1.38 13.65
CA VAL A 50 -1.52 -0.07 13.11
C VAL A 50 -3.03 -0.01 13.04
N GLN A 51 -3.65 0.91 13.79
CA GLN A 51 -5.10 1.07 13.75
C GLN A 51 -5.55 1.88 12.54
N GLN A 52 -6.85 1.88 12.28
CA GLN A 52 -7.46 2.76 11.28
C GLN A 52 -7.09 4.22 11.54
N ARG A 53 -6.68 4.92 10.48
CA ARG A 53 -6.10 6.29 10.46
C ARG A 53 -4.72 6.42 11.08
N GLU A 54 -4.04 5.32 11.34
CA GLU A 54 -2.63 5.33 11.75
C GLU A 54 -1.72 4.92 10.58
N MET A 55 -0.46 5.33 10.69
CA MET A 55 0.62 4.93 9.81
C MET A 55 1.85 4.59 10.65
N ALA A 56 2.52 3.51 10.29
CA ALA A 56 3.82 3.15 10.85
C ALA A 56 4.82 2.86 9.74
N ALA A 57 6.08 3.18 9.98
CA ALA A 57 7.17 2.84 9.09
C ALA A 57 8.37 2.31 9.87
N THR A 58 9.06 1.34 9.28
CA THR A 58 10.25 0.72 9.86
C THR A 58 11.20 0.25 8.76
N LEU A 59 12.32 -0.33 9.14
CA LEU A 59 13.34 -0.90 8.27
C LEU A 59 13.84 -2.24 8.85
N PRO A 60 14.49 -3.10 8.05
CA PRO A 60 14.92 -4.43 8.50
C PRO A 60 15.88 -4.44 9.71
N HIS A 61 16.51 -3.31 10.03
CA HIS A 61 17.45 -3.19 11.14
C HIS A 61 16.79 -2.76 12.47
N ASP A 62 15.49 -2.50 12.48
CA ASP A 62 14.74 -2.26 13.72
C ASP A 62 14.74 -3.52 14.60
N LYS A 63 15.20 -3.38 15.85
CA LYS A 63 15.32 -4.50 16.79
C LYS A 63 14.03 -4.80 17.54
N ASN A 64 13.07 -3.87 17.50
CA ASN A 64 11.83 -3.95 18.26
C ASN A 64 10.63 -4.33 17.37
N VAL A 65 10.69 -3.99 16.08
CA VAL A 65 9.61 -4.22 15.13
C VAL A 65 10.07 -5.16 14.02
N SER A 66 9.38 -6.29 13.89
CA SER A 66 9.61 -7.29 12.83
C SER A 66 8.38 -7.49 11.94
N ILE A 67 7.21 -7.09 12.40
CA ILE A 67 5.93 -7.21 11.69
C ILE A 67 5.17 -5.89 11.86
N LEU A 68 4.77 -5.29 10.74
CA LEU A 68 3.68 -4.32 10.70
C LEU A 68 2.39 -5.07 10.37
N GLY A 69 1.31 -4.77 11.07
CA GLY A 69 0.03 -5.43 10.84
C GLY A 69 -1.14 -4.52 11.16
N SER A 70 -2.28 -4.83 10.56
CA SER A 70 -3.57 -4.18 10.79
C SER A 70 -4.66 -5.17 10.38
N ASP A 71 -5.89 -4.97 10.86
CA ASP A 71 -7.06 -5.84 10.64
C ASP A 71 -8.33 -4.98 10.52
N ASP A 72 -9.51 -5.61 10.44
CA ASP A 72 -10.85 -4.98 10.38
C ASP A 72 -11.09 -4.12 9.12
N MET A 73 -10.45 -4.49 8.01
CA MET A 73 -10.64 -3.86 6.70
C MET A 73 -11.97 -4.27 6.06
N THR A 74 -13.05 -3.58 6.39
CA THR A 74 -14.35 -3.75 5.72
C THR A 74 -14.39 -2.95 4.42
N THR A 75 -14.60 -1.63 4.50
CA THR A 75 -14.58 -0.72 3.34
C THR A 75 -13.31 0.13 3.24
N CYS A 76 -12.50 0.13 4.30
CA CYS A 76 -11.17 0.74 4.34
C CYS A 76 -10.14 -0.14 3.65
N ILE A 77 -8.96 0.44 3.38
CA ILE A 77 -7.84 -0.25 2.76
C ILE A 77 -6.58 -0.13 3.61
N ILE A 78 -5.75 -1.15 3.59
CA ILE A 78 -4.34 -1.05 3.92
C ILE A 78 -3.57 -0.63 2.68
N VAL A 79 -2.69 0.34 2.86
CA VAL A 79 -1.66 0.71 1.90
C VAL A 79 -0.31 0.31 2.46
N VAL A 80 0.52 -0.34 1.65
CA VAL A 80 1.92 -0.66 1.96
C VAL A 80 2.80 -0.02 0.91
N VAL A 81 3.75 0.80 1.37
CA VAL A 81 4.81 1.39 0.54
C VAL A 81 6.13 0.80 0.97
N LYS A 82 6.92 0.26 0.04
CA LYS A 82 8.18 -0.40 0.33
C LYS A 82 9.28 0.05 -0.61
N HIS A 83 10.48 0.30 -0.08
CA HIS A 83 11.69 0.43 -0.88
C HIS A 83 12.39 -0.93 -0.98
N SER A 84 12.50 -1.47 -2.20
CA SER A 84 12.99 -2.84 -2.43
C SER A 84 14.48 -3.04 -2.12
N GLY A 85 15.32 -2.01 -2.21
CA GLY A 85 16.76 -2.15 -1.94
C GLY A 85 17.13 -2.05 -0.47
N SER A 86 16.52 -1.12 0.27
CA SER A 86 16.77 -0.94 1.72
C SER A 86 15.88 -1.84 2.58
N GLY A 87 14.75 -2.30 2.04
CA GLY A 87 13.69 -2.97 2.78
C GLY A 87 12.88 -2.04 3.69
N ALA A 88 13.10 -0.72 3.64
CA ALA A 88 12.26 0.25 4.35
C ALA A 88 10.80 0.09 3.90
N VAL A 89 9.88 0.11 4.87
CA VAL A 89 8.47 -0.16 4.63
C VAL A 89 7.61 0.73 5.50
N ALA A 90 6.52 1.24 4.93
CA ALA A 90 5.43 1.90 5.64
C ALA A 90 4.12 1.15 5.39
N LEU A 91 3.31 1.03 6.44
CA LEU A 91 1.95 0.50 6.40
C LEU A 91 1.01 1.53 7.00
N ALA A 92 -0.07 1.85 6.28
CA ALA A 92 -1.14 2.69 6.78
C ALA A 92 -2.50 2.00 6.59
N HIS A 93 -3.40 2.19 7.56
CA HIS A 93 -4.77 1.71 7.46
C HIS A 93 -5.68 2.92 7.23
N LEU A 94 -6.20 3.03 6.01
CA LEU A 94 -6.81 4.25 5.49
C LEU A 94 -8.30 4.06 5.22
N ASP A 95 -9.07 5.08 5.58
CA ASP A 95 -10.53 5.14 5.46
C ASP A 95 -10.99 6.43 4.76
N GLY A 96 -10.19 6.93 3.82
CA GLY A 96 -10.53 8.06 2.95
C GLY A 96 -10.40 9.43 3.61
N ALA A 97 -10.22 9.49 4.93
CA ALA A 97 -9.86 10.73 5.62
C ALA A 97 -8.37 11.04 5.42
N GLY A 98 -8.06 12.25 4.95
CA GLY A 98 -6.67 12.73 4.84
C GLY A 98 -5.81 11.95 3.85
N ALA A 99 -6.41 11.44 2.76
CA ALA A 99 -5.76 10.53 1.84
C ALA A 99 -4.46 11.07 1.21
N GLU A 100 -4.51 12.32 0.75
CA GLU A 100 -3.38 12.98 0.08
C GLU A 100 -2.18 13.15 1.03
N ASP A 101 -2.45 13.58 2.27
CA ASP A 101 -1.45 13.74 3.32
C ASP A 101 -0.84 12.39 3.71
N ALA A 102 -1.66 11.34 3.80
CA ALA A 102 -1.21 10.00 4.17
C ALA A 102 -0.26 9.40 3.14
N ALA A 103 -0.61 9.43 1.85
CA ALA A 103 0.22 8.86 0.79
C ALA A 103 1.56 9.59 0.67
N THR A 104 1.54 10.92 0.73
CA THR A 104 2.74 11.76 0.72
C THR A 104 3.64 11.44 1.91
N ALA A 105 3.07 11.38 3.12
CA ALA A 105 3.81 11.05 4.34
C ALA A 105 4.45 9.66 4.27
N MET A 106 3.75 8.66 3.72
CA MET A 106 4.30 7.31 3.55
C MET A 106 5.50 7.29 2.60
N VAL A 107 5.37 7.90 1.42
CA VAL A 107 6.46 7.95 0.42
C VAL A 107 7.66 8.71 0.97
N GLN A 108 7.43 9.87 1.60
CA GLN A 108 8.48 10.65 2.25
C GLN A 108 9.20 9.79 3.30
N ARG A 109 8.45 9.14 4.19
CA ARG A 109 9.02 8.37 5.29
C ARG A 109 9.86 7.18 4.80
N VAL A 110 9.37 6.45 3.81
CA VAL A 110 10.12 5.33 3.21
C VAL A 110 11.38 5.83 2.51
N THR A 111 11.31 6.97 1.82
CA THR A 111 12.46 7.58 1.14
C THR A 111 13.54 8.02 2.14
N GLU A 112 13.14 8.67 3.24
CA GLU A 112 14.06 9.05 4.33
C GLU A 112 14.75 7.81 4.94
N LEU A 113 13.99 6.74 5.20
CA LEU A 113 14.54 5.49 5.73
C LEU A 113 15.44 4.74 4.74
N ALA A 114 15.25 4.98 3.44
CA ALA A 114 16.05 4.39 2.38
C ALA A 114 17.33 5.19 2.05
N MET A 115 17.59 6.32 2.71
CA MET A 115 18.80 7.10 2.48
C MET A 115 20.06 6.23 2.63
N GLY A 116 20.96 6.30 1.65
CA GLY A 116 22.18 5.48 1.61
C GLY A 116 22.03 4.15 0.88
N PHE A 117 20.82 3.82 0.39
CA PHE A 117 20.58 2.65 -0.47
C PHE A 117 20.26 3.12 -1.90
N PRO A 118 21.27 3.25 -2.77
CA PRO A 118 21.08 3.78 -4.13
C PRO A 118 20.38 2.80 -5.08
N GLU A 119 20.35 1.51 -4.73
CA GLU A 119 19.68 0.48 -5.50
C GLU A 119 18.24 0.28 -5.00
N GLY A 120 17.35 -0.12 -5.89
CA GLY A 120 15.95 -0.43 -5.57
C GLY A 120 14.96 0.53 -6.21
N ARG A 121 13.69 0.34 -5.83
CA ARG A 121 12.54 1.14 -6.26
C ARG A 121 11.46 1.13 -5.18
N ILE A 122 10.59 2.13 -5.22
CA ILE A 122 9.35 2.15 -4.44
C ILE A 122 8.34 1.20 -5.06
N GLU A 123 7.73 0.37 -4.23
CA GLU A 123 6.67 -0.58 -4.55
C GLU A 123 5.44 -0.25 -3.70
N LEU A 124 4.26 -0.33 -4.32
CA LEU A 124 2.97 -0.03 -3.70
C LEU A 124 2.10 -1.30 -3.71
N GLN A 125 1.47 -1.58 -2.58
CA GLN A 125 0.46 -2.64 -2.45
C GLN A 125 -0.76 -2.05 -1.76
N LEU A 126 -1.94 -2.36 -2.28
CA LEU A 126 -3.23 -1.98 -1.68
C LEU A 126 -4.03 -3.26 -1.43
N VAL A 127 -4.59 -3.38 -0.22
CA VAL A 127 -5.36 -4.56 0.21
C VAL A 127 -6.55 -4.09 1.03
N GLY A 128 -7.74 -4.67 0.79
CA GLY A 128 -8.95 -4.35 1.54
C GLY A 128 -10.07 -3.86 0.62
N GLY A 129 -11.17 -3.44 1.24
CA GLY A 129 -12.38 -3.08 0.52
C GLY A 129 -13.15 -4.27 -0.04
N TYR A 130 -14.41 -4.02 -0.40
CA TYR A 130 -15.23 -4.94 -1.18
C TYR A 130 -16.18 -4.14 -2.06
N SER A 131 -16.91 -4.80 -2.95
CA SER A 131 -17.96 -4.15 -3.75
C SER A 131 -19.15 -3.74 -2.86
N ASP A 132 -19.01 -2.63 -2.15
CA ASP A 132 -20.02 -2.09 -1.27
C ASP A 132 -21.07 -1.26 -2.04
N PRO A 133 -22.34 -1.18 -1.56
CA PRO A 133 -23.41 -0.49 -2.29
C PRO A 133 -23.22 1.01 -2.49
N ARG A 134 -22.26 1.63 -1.78
CA ARG A 134 -21.95 3.06 -1.89
C ARG A 134 -20.76 3.32 -2.81
N ASN A 135 -20.19 2.28 -3.43
CA ASN A 135 -19.00 2.36 -4.26
C ASN A 135 -17.77 2.94 -3.52
N TYR A 136 -17.80 2.93 -2.20
CA TYR A 136 -16.85 3.66 -1.38
C TYR A 136 -15.45 3.03 -1.44
N SER A 137 -15.37 1.70 -1.38
CA SER A 137 -14.10 0.97 -1.43
C SER A 137 -13.39 1.14 -2.79
N GLU A 138 -14.18 1.24 -3.87
CA GLU A 138 -13.69 1.49 -5.22
C GLU A 138 -13.10 2.91 -5.32
N GLU A 139 -13.86 3.94 -4.91
CA GLU A 139 -13.38 5.32 -4.85
C GLU A 139 -12.08 5.44 -4.06
N LEU A 140 -12.03 4.76 -2.90
CA LEU A 140 -10.86 4.75 -2.04
C LEU A 140 -9.63 4.12 -2.71
N PHE A 141 -9.80 2.98 -3.37
CA PHE A 141 -8.73 2.30 -4.10
C PHE A 141 -8.11 3.22 -5.16
N PHE A 142 -8.94 3.96 -5.90
CA PHE A 142 -8.47 4.87 -6.95
C PHE A 142 -7.76 6.10 -6.39
N GLN A 143 -8.29 6.69 -5.32
CA GLN A 143 -7.67 7.82 -4.63
C GLN A 143 -6.22 7.52 -4.22
N TYR A 144 -5.95 6.33 -3.68
CA TYR A 144 -4.59 5.96 -3.24
C TYR A 144 -3.71 5.34 -4.33
N SER A 145 -4.28 4.91 -5.46
CA SER A 145 -3.51 4.34 -6.56
C SER A 145 -3.02 5.40 -7.55
N PHE A 146 -3.80 6.47 -7.74
CA PHE A 146 -3.58 7.42 -8.84
C PHE A 146 -3.47 8.89 -8.42
N ASP A 147 -4.04 9.28 -7.26
CA ASP A 147 -3.99 10.67 -6.78
C ASP A 147 -2.86 10.93 -5.78
N VAL A 148 -1.85 10.05 -5.70
CA VAL A 148 -0.68 10.30 -4.85
C VAL A 148 0.10 11.48 -5.42
N PRO A 149 0.27 12.59 -4.68
CA PRO A 149 0.92 13.77 -5.20
C PRO A 149 2.30 13.46 -5.76
N GLN A 150 2.63 14.10 -6.87
CA GLN A 150 4.01 14.16 -7.27
C GLN A 150 4.76 14.95 -6.20
N ALA A 151 5.60 14.26 -5.41
CA ALA A 151 6.68 14.92 -4.70
C ALA A 151 7.52 15.65 -5.76
N THR A 152 7.24 16.95 -5.93
CA THR A 152 8.10 17.88 -6.64
C THR A 152 9.42 17.88 -5.89
N TYR A 153 10.45 17.39 -6.58
CA TYR A 153 11.85 17.49 -6.15
C TYR A 153 12.27 18.94 -5.97
#